data_AF-A0A357HXK1-F1
#
_entry.id   AF-A0A357HXK1-F1
#
_cell.length_a   1.000
_cell.length_b   1.000
_cell.length_c   1.000
_cell.angle_alpha   90.00
_cell.angle_beta   90.00
_cell.angle_gamma   90.00
#
_symmetry.space_group_name_H-M   'P 1'
#
loop_
_entity.id
_entity.type
_entity.pdbx_description
1 polymer ?
#
loop_
_entity_poly.entity_id
_entity_poly.type
_entity_poly.pdbx_seq_one_letter_code
_entity_poly.pdbx_strand_id
1 'polypeptide(L)'
;IERWIEGDAAARKKLDKQAWDNEKIIKRVVKNGIFFAFSALIAHLFLAYFISIPELYHWMRTSPTEHWGAFLFVFIASSIIFLNFAWFREQLCLVICPYGRLQSALIDDDSLIIGYDEARGEPRGPAKKEGFGDCINCYRCVQVCPTGIDIRQGLQMECIGCANCIDACNTIMTKINRPKGLIRYDSQNGLTGQKRRYLRPRTFIYAALMLVGAGAFTLSAMQLRSANMNIVRMSGAPYFLSDTGVRNQYQVRVINKTNETKTYKLVSAAEGQTYTMEGNEDGITVPPMGEELRPVIISIQRDDYTGKFPLTISLLAPDGEKAIITREAEFLGPNARLWKEHSSK
;
A
#
# COMPACT_ATOMS: atom_id res chain seq x y z
N ILE A 1 -24.06 4.39 -3.71
CA ILE A 1 -24.30 5.50 -4.67
C ILE A 1 -25.42 5.14 -5.64
N GLU A 2 -25.24 4.18 -6.56
CA GLU A 2 -26.28 3.89 -7.57
C GLU A 2 -27.63 3.48 -7.00
N ARG A 3 -27.65 2.60 -5.99
CA ARG A 3 -28.90 2.17 -5.33
C ARG A 3 -29.66 3.34 -4.70
N TRP A 4 -28.96 4.39 -4.28
CA TRP A 4 -29.57 5.57 -3.66
C TRP A 4 -30.09 6.57 -4.70
N ILE A 5 -29.46 6.67 -5.87
CA ILE A 5 -29.80 7.66 -6.91
C ILE A 5 -30.74 7.08 -7.97
N GLU A 6 -30.41 5.89 -8.49
CA GLU A 6 -31.11 5.25 -9.61
C GLU A 6 -32.01 4.08 -9.17
N GLY A 7 -31.86 3.60 -7.93
CA GLY A 7 -32.66 2.50 -7.37
C GLY A 7 -32.08 1.10 -7.60
N ASP A 8 -32.91 0.08 -7.45
CA ASP A 8 -32.50 -1.32 -7.60
C ASP A 8 -32.12 -1.68 -9.05
N ALA A 9 -31.71 -2.93 -9.30
CA ALA A 9 -31.32 -3.37 -10.64
C ALA A 9 -32.44 -3.25 -11.69
N ALA A 10 -33.71 -3.41 -11.28
CA ALA A 10 -34.85 -3.31 -12.19
C ALA A 10 -35.14 -1.85 -12.54
N ALA A 11 -35.12 -0.96 -11.56
CA ALA A 11 -35.27 0.48 -11.75
C ALA A 11 -34.16 1.04 -12.66
N ARG A 12 -32.91 0.62 -12.45
CA ARG A 12 -31.77 0.99 -13.32
C ARG A 12 -31.96 0.54 -14.76
N LYS A 13 -32.31 -0.73 -15.00
CA LYS A 13 -32.61 -1.25 -16.35
C LYS A 13 -33.76 -0.50 -17.03
N LYS A 14 -34.77 -0.07 -16.26
CA LYS A 14 -35.86 0.76 -16.77
C LYS A 14 -35.36 2.15 -17.15
N LEU A 15 -34.58 2.79 -16.28
CA LEU A 15 -33.98 4.11 -16.51
C LEU A 15 -33.01 4.10 -17.71
N ASP A 16 -32.28 3.01 -17.93
CA ASP A 16 -31.42 2.81 -19.10
C ASP A 16 -32.22 2.91 -20.41
N LYS A 17 -33.39 2.24 -20.46
CA LYS A 17 -34.28 2.17 -21.63
C LYS A 17 -35.17 3.40 -21.83
N GLN A 18 -35.36 4.21 -20.79
CA GLN A 18 -36.16 5.44 -20.84
C GLN A 18 -35.53 6.49 -21.78
N ALA A 19 -36.34 7.32 -22.41
CA ALA A 19 -35.84 8.47 -23.18
C ALA A 19 -35.06 9.44 -22.27
N TRP A 20 -34.23 10.30 -22.87
CA TRP A 20 -33.51 11.34 -22.13
C TRP A 20 -34.47 12.43 -21.69
N ASP A 21 -34.98 12.32 -20.47
CA ASP A 21 -35.76 13.35 -19.80
C ASP A 21 -34.96 14.01 -18.67
N ASN A 22 -35.55 15.07 -18.08
CA ASN A 22 -34.91 15.82 -17.01
C ASN A 22 -34.56 14.94 -15.80
N GLU A 23 -35.42 13.98 -15.46
CA GLU A 23 -35.18 13.06 -14.34
C GLU A 23 -33.94 12.18 -14.60
N LYS A 24 -33.85 11.58 -15.79
CA LYS A 24 -32.70 10.76 -16.19
C LYS A 24 -31.43 11.59 -16.23
N ILE A 25 -31.46 12.78 -16.80
CA ILE A 25 -30.28 13.67 -16.86
C ILE A 25 -29.78 13.98 -15.45
N ILE A 26 -30.66 14.43 -14.55
CA ILE A 26 -30.29 14.76 -13.17
C ILE A 26 -29.68 13.55 -12.47
N LYS A 27 -30.34 12.38 -12.54
CA LYS A 27 -29.84 11.15 -11.91
C LYS A 27 -28.45 10.77 -12.43
N ARG A 28 -28.20 10.87 -13.74
CA ARG A 28 -26.91 10.55 -14.34
C ARG A 28 -25.83 11.55 -13.98
N VAL A 29 -26.13 12.84 -14.01
CA VAL A 29 -25.18 13.90 -13.65
C VAL A 29 -24.80 13.79 -12.19
N VAL A 30 -25.77 13.63 -11.28
CA VAL A 30 -25.51 13.47 -9.84
C VAL A 30 -24.69 12.21 -9.57
N LYS A 31 -25.05 11.08 -10.19
CA LYS A 31 -24.27 9.83 -10.04
C LYS A 31 -22.84 10.00 -10.51
N ASN A 32 -22.62 10.47 -11.74
CA ASN A 32 -21.28 10.59 -12.29
C ASN A 32 -20.47 11.67 -11.57
N GLY A 33 -21.09 12.75 -11.12
CA GLY A 33 -20.44 13.77 -10.30
C GLY A 33 -19.94 13.20 -8.97
N ILE A 34 -20.76 12.39 -8.29
CA ILE A 34 -20.34 11.71 -7.06
C ILE A 34 -19.23 10.69 -7.36
N PHE A 35 -19.35 9.88 -8.42
CA PHE A 35 -18.27 8.96 -8.80
C PHE A 35 -16.96 9.67 -9.11
N PHE A 36 -17.01 10.79 -9.83
CA PHE A 36 -15.83 11.58 -10.14
C PHE A 36 -15.20 12.14 -8.85
N ALA A 37 -16.00 12.73 -7.95
CA ALA A 37 -15.52 13.26 -6.68
C ALA A 37 -14.86 12.16 -5.81
N PHE A 38 -15.46 10.99 -5.70
CA PHE A 38 -14.88 9.85 -4.98
C PHE A 38 -13.62 9.31 -5.66
N SER A 39 -13.60 9.24 -6.99
CA SER A 39 -12.43 8.77 -7.74
C SER A 39 -11.24 9.71 -7.56
N ALA A 40 -11.50 11.02 -7.64
CA ALA A 40 -10.51 12.05 -7.34
C ALA A 40 -10.02 11.94 -5.89
N LEU A 41 -10.93 11.81 -4.92
CA LEU A 41 -10.57 11.66 -3.51
C LEU A 41 -9.64 10.46 -3.28
N ILE A 42 -9.96 9.30 -3.85
CA ILE A 42 -9.13 8.08 -3.72
C ILE A 42 -7.76 8.29 -4.37
N ALA A 43 -7.70 8.89 -5.55
CA ALA A 43 -6.43 9.16 -6.23
C ALA A 43 -5.53 10.13 -5.44
N HIS A 44 -6.09 11.18 -4.84
CA HIS A 44 -5.35 12.12 -3.99
C HIS A 44 -4.90 11.46 -2.68
N LEU A 45 -5.75 10.64 -2.07
CA LEU A 45 -5.37 9.89 -0.87
C LEU A 45 -4.24 8.90 -1.16
N PHE A 46 -4.24 8.28 -2.34
CA PHE A 46 -3.13 7.43 -2.78
C PHE A 46 -1.85 8.24 -2.97
N LEU A 47 -1.93 9.44 -3.56
CA LEU A 47 -0.78 10.33 -3.68
C LEU A 47 -0.24 10.77 -2.30
N ALA A 48 -1.12 10.96 -1.31
CA ALA A 48 -0.76 11.27 0.09
C ALA A 48 0.07 10.17 0.79
N TYR A 49 0.23 8.99 0.17
CA TYR A 49 1.15 7.97 0.66
C TYR A 49 2.62 8.32 0.37
N PHE A 50 2.88 9.14 -0.65
CA PHE A 50 4.22 9.52 -1.09
C PHE A 50 4.62 10.93 -0.69
N ILE A 51 3.64 11.82 -0.50
CA ILE A 51 3.85 13.21 -0.09
C ILE A 51 3.02 13.54 1.14
N SER A 52 3.48 14.49 1.94
CA SER A 52 2.78 14.89 3.17
C SER A 52 1.41 15.52 2.84
N ILE A 53 0.43 15.37 3.74
CA ILE A 53 -0.92 15.95 3.56
C ILE A 53 -0.88 17.49 3.40
N PRO A 54 -0.09 18.25 4.19
CA PRO A 54 0.00 19.70 4.02
C PRO A 54 0.55 20.08 2.63
N GLU A 55 1.53 19.34 2.14
CA GLU A 55 2.16 19.60 0.85
C GLU A 55 1.25 19.20 -0.31
N LEU A 56 0.53 18.08 -0.21
CA LEU A 56 -0.53 17.73 -1.14
C LEU A 56 -1.58 18.84 -1.24
N TYR A 57 -2.00 19.40 -0.11
CA TYR A 57 -2.98 20.49 -0.08
C TYR A 57 -2.45 21.78 -0.71
N HIS A 58 -1.15 22.06 -0.53
CA HIS A 58 -0.47 23.13 -1.24
C HIS A 58 -0.48 22.90 -2.75
N TRP A 59 -0.08 21.70 -3.21
CA TRP A 59 -0.03 21.34 -4.64
C TRP A 59 -1.41 21.35 -5.31
N MET A 60 -2.49 21.08 -4.57
CA MET A 60 -3.85 21.19 -5.09
C MET A 60 -4.29 22.63 -5.38
N ARG A 61 -3.62 23.63 -4.77
CA ARG A 61 -3.94 25.06 -4.91
C ARG A 61 -2.97 25.80 -5.84
N THR A 62 -1.79 25.24 -6.11
CA THR A 62 -0.82 25.80 -7.05
C THR A 62 -1.15 25.41 -8.49
N SER A 63 -0.42 25.98 -9.45
CA SER A 63 -0.60 25.66 -10.86
C SER A 63 -0.25 24.18 -11.13
N PRO A 64 -1.08 23.43 -11.87
CA PRO A 64 -0.77 22.06 -12.28
C PRO A 64 0.56 21.90 -13.03
N THR A 65 1.06 22.98 -13.63
CA THR A 65 2.32 22.99 -14.38
C THR A 65 3.56 22.87 -13.49
N GLU A 66 3.47 23.28 -12.21
CA GLU A 66 4.58 23.17 -11.26
C GLU A 66 4.84 21.72 -10.85
N HIS A 67 3.78 20.90 -10.82
CA HIS A 67 3.83 19.49 -10.44
C HIS A 67 3.19 18.59 -11.50
N TRP A 68 3.61 18.76 -12.76
CA TRP A 68 3.00 18.10 -13.92
C TRP A 68 2.90 16.58 -13.79
N GLY A 69 3.94 15.91 -13.26
CA GLY A 69 3.94 14.47 -13.07
C GLY A 69 2.87 14.00 -12.06
N ALA A 70 2.73 14.70 -10.93
CA ALA A 70 1.73 14.40 -9.92
C ALA A 70 0.31 14.67 -10.42
N PHE A 71 0.12 15.78 -11.15
CA PHE A 71 -1.14 16.10 -11.82
C PHE A 71 -1.55 15.00 -12.81
N LEU A 72 -0.64 14.60 -13.70
CA LEU A 72 -0.90 13.54 -14.68
C LEU A 72 -1.24 12.22 -14.00
N PHE A 73 -0.49 11.85 -12.95
CA PHE A 73 -0.77 10.65 -12.17
C PHE A 73 -2.18 10.68 -11.57
N VAL A 74 -2.53 11.76 -10.85
CA VAL A 74 -3.86 11.90 -10.23
C VAL A 74 -4.96 11.91 -11.28
N PHE A 75 -4.75 12.59 -12.41
CA PHE A 75 -5.70 12.63 -13.51
C PHE A 75 -5.95 11.24 -14.10
N ILE A 76 -4.89 10.49 -14.42
CA ILE A 76 -4.99 9.13 -14.97
C ILE A 76 -5.61 8.18 -13.94
N ALA A 77 -5.13 8.20 -12.70
CA ALA A 77 -5.65 7.34 -11.63
C ALA A 77 -7.13 7.62 -11.36
N SER A 78 -7.52 8.89 -11.23
CA SER A 78 -8.93 9.29 -11.08
C SER A 78 -9.77 8.85 -12.26
N SER A 79 -9.24 8.98 -13.49
CA SER A 79 -9.95 8.58 -14.71
C SER A 79 -10.17 7.07 -14.79
N ILE A 80 -9.16 6.27 -14.44
CA ILE A 80 -9.28 4.81 -14.40
C ILE A 80 -10.29 4.37 -13.33
N ILE A 81 -10.21 4.93 -12.13
CA ILE A 81 -11.15 4.62 -11.03
C ILE A 81 -12.57 5.06 -11.41
N PHE A 82 -12.71 6.25 -12.01
CA PHE A 82 -14.00 6.75 -12.48
C PHE A 82 -14.59 5.87 -13.57
N LEU A 83 -13.80 5.50 -14.59
CA LEU A 83 -14.22 4.60 -15.66
C LEU A 83 -14.63 3.23 -15.10
N ASN A 84 -13.91 2.78 -14.07
CA ASN A 84 -14.26 1.56 -13.37
C ASN A 84 -15.65 1.66 -12.71
N PHE A 85 -15.92 2.69 -11.91
CA PHE A 85 -17.23 2.82 -11.25
C PHE A 85 -18.37 3.15 -12.22
N ALA A 86 -18.12 3.97 -13.24
CA ALA A 86 -19.15 4.41 -14.17
C ALA A 86 -19.58 3.31 -15.13
N TRP A 87 -18.60 2.58 -15.71
CA TRP A 87 -18.83 1.66 -16.83
C TRP A 87 -18.36 0.22 -16.57
N PHE A 88 -17.10 0.01 -16.17
CA PHE A 88 -16.50 -1.35 -16.16
C PHE A 88 -17.01 -2.25 -15.02
N ARG A 89 -17.19 -1.68 -13.82
CA ARG A 89 -17.88 -2.26 -12.65
C ARG A 89 -17.42 -3.69 -12.33
N GLU A 90 -18.36 -4.62 -12.19
CA GLU A 90 -18.13 -6.04 -11.89
C GLU A 90 -17.23 -6.75 -12.90
N GLN A 91 -17.05 -6.23 -14.13
CA GLN A 91 -16.12 -6.82 -15.10
C GLN A 91 -14.68 -6.80 -14.59
N LEU A 92 -14.32 -5.84 -13.74
CA LEU A 92 -13.02 -5.85 -13.05
C LEU A 92 -12.85 -7.11 -12.23
N CYS A 93 -13.85 -7.46 -11.42
CA CYS A 93 -13.81 -8.61 -10.54
C CYS A 93 -13.84 -9.94 -11.31
N LEU A 94 -14.53 -9.99 -12.46
CA LEU A 94 -14.70 -11.21 -13.26
C LEU A 94 -13.51 -11.48 -14.19
N VAL A 95 -12.97 -10.44 -14.82
CA VAL A 95 -12.01 -10.59 -15.94
C VAL A 95 -10.60 -10.22 -15.53
N ILE A 96 -10.40 -9.07 -14.86
CA ILE A 96 -9.06 -8.53 -14.59
C ILE A 96 -8.53 -8.99 -13.25
N CYS A 97 -9.38 -9.04 -12.23
CA CYS A 97 -8.96 -9.22 -10.86
C CYS A 97 -8.56 -10.69 -10.60
N PRO A 98 -7.28 -10.98 -10.30
CA PRO A 98 -6.87 -12.34 -9.98
C PRO A 98 -7.46 -12.81 -8.64
N TYR A 99 -7.87 -11.88 -7.77
CA TYR A 99 -8.41 -12.18 -6.46
C TYR A 99 -9.63 -13.10 -6.51
N GLY A 100 -10.59 -12.87 -7.42
CA GLY A 100 -11.79 -13.72 -7.51
C GLY A 100 -11.43 -15.18 -7.83
N ARG A 101 -10.41 -15.40 -8.66
CA ARG A 101 -9.90 -16.74 -8.99
C ARG A 101 -9.08 -17.36 -7.87
N LEU A 102 -8.27 -16.56 -7.17
CA LEU A 102 -7.53 -17.04 -6.00
C LEU A 102 -8.47 -17.37 -4.83
N GLN A 103 -9.55 -16.61 -4.68
CA GLN A 103 -10.53 -16.81 -3.61
C GLN A 103 -11.19 -18.19 -3.70
N SER A 104 -11.50 -18.69 -4.90
CA SER A 104 -12.07 -20.04 -5.02
C SER A 104 -11.12 -21.15 -4.60
N ALA A 105 -9.81 -20.98 -4.82
CA ALA A 105 -8.81 -21.92 -4.32
C ALA A 105 -8.72 -21.89 -2.79
N LEU A 106 -9.06 -20.77 -2.15
CA LEU A 106 -9.04 -20.58 -0.69
C LEU A 106 -10.32 -21.02 0.01
N ILE A 107 -11.44 -21.14 -0.70
CA ILE A 107 -12.73 -21.63 -0.19
C ILE A 107 -12.67 -23.14 0.05
N ASP A 108 -13.44 -23.61 1.02
CA ASP A 108 -13.72 -25.02 1.31
C ASP A 108 -15.16 -25.19 1.79
N ASP A 109 -15.59 -26.43 2.06
CA ASP A 109 -16.99 -26.77 2.38
C ASP A 109 -17.49 -26.16 3.69
N ASP A 110 -16.58 -25.74 4.57
CA ASP A 110 -16.87 -25.12 5.87
C ASP A 110 -16.77 -23.58 5.80
N SER A 111 -16.36 -23.00 4.66
CA SER A 111 -16.22 -21.56 4.47
C SER A 111 -17.58 -20.85 4.36
N LEU A 112 -17.68 -19.64 4.91
CA LEU A 112 -18.91 -18.85 4.84
C LEU A 112 -19.11 -18.32 3.40
N ILE A 113 -20.15 -18.80 2.75
CA ILE A 113 -20.56 -18.39 1.40
C ILE A 113 -22.00 -17.90 1.41
N ILE A 114 -22.44 -17.29 0.32
CA ILE A 114 -23.86 -17.08 0.05
C ILE A 114 -24.32 -18.27 -0.77
N GLY A 115 -25.29 -19.03 -0.27
CA GLY A 115 -25.76 -20.22 -0.95
C GLY A 115 -27.27 -20.42 -0.83
N TYR A 116 -27.78 -21.26 -1.73
CA TYR A 116 -29.17 -21.70 -1.80
C TYR A 116 -29.33 -23.04 -1.08
N ASP A 117 -30.34 -23.12 -0.23
CA ASP A 117 -30.70 -24.35 0.49
C ASP A 117 -31.49 -25.29 -0.42
N GLU A 118 -30.77 -26.23 -1.03
CA GLU A 118 -31.34 -27.19 -1.98
C GLU A 118 -32.31 -28.16 -1.30
N ALA A 119 -31.98 -28.64 -0.10
CA ALA A 119 -32.81 -29.57 0.67
C ALA A 119 -34.17 -28.98 1.02
N ARG A 120 -34.22 -27.67 1.29
CA ARG A 120 -35.46 -26.94 1.58
C ARG A 120 -36.17 -26.44 0.32
N GLY A 121 -35.41 -26.08 -0.71
CA GLY A 121 -35.91 -25.39 -1.89
C GLY A 121 -36.47 -26.31 -2.99
N GLU A 122 -35.96 -27.53 -3.09
CA GLU A 122 -36.30 -28.47 -4.15
C GLU A 122 -37.36 -29.51 -3.73
N PRO A 123 -38.21 -29.99 -4.67
CA PRO A 123 -38.32 -29.55 -6.06
C PRO A 123 -39.00 -28.18 -6.18
N ARG A 124 -38.52 -27.33 -7.08
CA ARG A 124 -39.12 -26.01 -7.38
C ARG A 124 -40.52 -26.13 -7.97
N GLY A 125 -41.45 -25.28 -7.54
CA GLY A 125 -42.77 -25.23 -8.17
C GLY A 125 -43.68 -24.08 -7.74
N PRO A 126 -44.95 -24.09 -8.14
CA PRO A 126 -45.88 -23.01 -7.82
C PRO A 126 -46.12 -22.88 -6.32
N ALA A 127 -46.23 -21.65 -5.82
CA ALA A 127 -46.38 -21.37 -4.38
C ALA A 127 -47.56 -22.08 -3.69
N LYS A 128 -48.64 -22.35 -4.43
CA LYS A 128 -49.90 -22.93 -3.91
C LYS A 128 -50.05 -24.43 -4.19
N LYS A 129 -49.07 -25.06 -4.84
CA LYS A 129 -49.15 -26.48 -5.20
C LYS A 129 -48.39 -27.32 -4.17
N GLU A 130 -49.02 -28.38 -3.70
CA GLU A 130 -48.39 -29.35 -2.79
C GLU A 130 -47.35 -30.21 -3.53
N GLY A 131 -46.40 -30.77 -2.77
CA GLY A 131 -45.30 -31.59 -3.31
C GLY A 131 -44.10 -30.80 -3.84
N PHE A 132 -44.02 -29.48 -3.59
CA PHE A 132 -42.89 -28.63 -3.95
C PHE A 132 -42.23 -28.03 -2.71
N GLY A 133 -40.92 -27.79 -2.82
CA GLY A 133 -40.14 -27.12 -1.79
C GLY A 133 -40.45 -25.62 -1.67
N ASP A 134 -39.63 -24.93 -0.89
CA ASP A 134 -39.85 -23.53 -0.56
C ASP A 134 -39.60 -22.58 -1.74
N CYS A 135 -38.84 -23.02 -2.75
CA CYS A 135 -38.53 -22.21 -3.92
C CYS A 135 -39.68 -22.19 -4.93
N ILE A 136 -40.26 -21.00 -5.12
CA ILE A 136 -41.43 -20.84 -6.02
C ILE A 136 -41.08 -20.61 -7.50
N ASN A 137 -39.83 -20.85 -7.89
CA ASN A 137 -39.30 -20.62 -9.24
C ASN A 137 -39.56 -19.20 -9.82
N CYS A 138 -39.52 -18.15 -9.00
CA CYS A 138 -39.83 -16.78 -9.43
C CYS A 138 -38.68 -16.03 -10.16
N TYR A 139 -37.48 -16.63 -10.23
CA TYR A 139 -36.26 -16.04 -10.83
C TYR A 139 -35.80 -14.68 -10.28
N ARG A 140 -36.39 -14.18 -9.18
CA ARG A 140 -36.02 -12.88 -8.60
C ARG A 140 -34.56 -12.82 -8.16
N CYS A 141 -34.02 -13.91 -7.60
CA CYS A 141 -32.61 -14.01 -7.19
C CYS A 141 -31.64 -13.83 -8.38
N VAL A 142 -31.99 -14.37 -9.55
CA VAL A 142 -31.20 -14.25 -10.78
C VAL A 142 -31.32 -12.83 -11.36
N GLN A 143 -32.53 -12.25 -11.36
CA GLN A 143 -32.77 -10.91 -11.91
C GLN A 143 -32.04 -9.79 -11.18
N VAL A 144 -31.85 -9.93 -9.86
CA VAL A 144 -31.13 -8.94 -9.03
C VAL A 144 -29.62 -9.18 -8.99
N CYS A 145 -29.15 -10.32 -9.51
CA CYS A 145 -27.73 -10.64 -9.54
C CYS A 145 -27.00 -9.73 -10.53
N PRO A 146 -25.99 -8.95 -10.12
CA PRO A 146 -25.25 -8.07 -11.02
C PRO A 146 -24.43 -8.87 -12.04
N THR A 147 -23.95 -10.06 -11.69
CA THR A 147 -23.14 -10.92 -12.56
C THR A 147 -23.97 -11.93 -13.35
N GLY A 148 -25.30 -11.97 -13.15
CA GLY A 148 -26.21 -12.83 -13.91
C GLY A 148 -26.19 -14.31 -13.53
N ILE A 149 -25.50 -14.70 -12.45
CA ILE A 149 -25.46 -16.08 -11.98
C ILE A 149 -26.81 -16.59 -11.46
N ASP A 150 -27.04 -17.90 -11.62
CA ASP A 150 -28.17 -18.59 -11.00
C ASP A 150 -27.70 -19.31 -9.73
N ILE A 151 -27.86 -18.62 -8.59
CA ILE A 151 -27.49 -19.13 -7.26
C ILE A 151 -28.14 -20.48 -6.90
N ARG A 152 -29.20 -20.87 -7.61
CA ARG A 152 -29.88 -22.16 -7.42
C ARG A 152 -29.17 -23.32 -8.13
N GLN A 153 -28.10 -23.05 -8.89
CA GLN A 153 -27.20 -24.04 -9.49
C GLN A 153 -25.94 -24.26 -8.65
N GLY A 154 -25.88 -23.70 -7.43
CA GLY A 154 -24.75 -23.83 -6.53
C GLY A 154 -23.80 -22.62 -6.56
N LEU A 155 -22.62 -22.79 -5.96
CA LEU A 155 -21.60 -21.76 -5.90
C LEU A 155 -20.92 -21.59 -7.26
N GLN A 156 -21.02 -20.40 -7.83
CA GLN A 156 -20.40 -20.04 -9.10
C GLN A 156 -19.27 -19.03 -8.87
N MET A 157 -18.23 -19.10 -9.70
CA MET A 157 -17.01 -18.29 -9.60
C MET A 157 -17.26 -16.79 -9.79
N GLU A 158 -18.31 -16.46 -10.52
CA GLU A 158 -18.73 -15.11 -10.84
C GLU A 158 -19.52 -14.46 -9.70
N CYS A 159 -19.74 -15.17 -8.59
CA CYS A 159 -20.38 -14.61 -7.40
C CYS A 159 -19.46 -13.60 -6.71
N ILE A 160 -19.85 -12.32 -6.70
CA ILE A 160 -19.12 -11.25 -6.00
C ILE A 160 -19.56 -11.03 -4.54
N GLY A 161 -20.34 -11.94 -3.96
CA GLY A 161 -20.72 -11.87 -2.54
C GLY A 161 -21.63 -10.68 -2.14
N CYS A 162 -22.36 -10.06 -3.07
CA CYS A 162 -23.13 -8.83 -2.81
C CYS A 162 -24.45 -9.01 -2.01
N ALA A 163 -24.90 -10.24 -1.76
CA ALA A 163 -26.14 -10.59 -1.04
C ALA A 163 -27.48 -10.05 -1.56
N ASN A 164 -27.53 -9.38 -2.72
CA ASN A 164 -28.80 -8.93 -3.30
C ASN A 164 -29.82 -10.06 -3.50
N CYS A 165 -29.36 -11.28 -3.78
CA CYS A 165 -30.21 -12.47 -3.92
C CYS A 165 -30.90 -12.87 -2.61
N ILE A 166 -30.27 -12.67 -1.45
CA ILE A 166 -30.84 -12.95 -0.12
C ILE A 166 -32.04 -12.03 0.12
N ASP A 167 -31.84 -10.72 -0.06
CA ASP A 167 -32.88 -9.70 0.14
C ASP A 167 -34.08 -9.93 -0.78
N ALA A 168 -33.81 -10.19 -2.06
CA ALA A 168 -34.85 -10.44 -3.06
C ALA A 168 -35.64 -11.72 -2.75
N CYS A 169 -34.97 -12.80 -2.34
CA CYS A 169 -35.63 -14.04 -1.97
C CYS A 169 -36.47 -13.87 -0.71
N ASN A 170 -35.92 -13.27 0.35
CA ASN A 170 -36.63 -13.03 1.61
C ASN A 170 -37.87 -12.15 1.43
N THR A 171 -37.82 -11.18 0.52
CA THR A 171 -38.97 -10.34 0.17
C THR A 171 -40.11 -11.19 -0.42
N ILE A 172 -39.79 -12.17 -1.27
CA ILE A 172 -40.79 -13.10 -1.81
C ILE A 172 -41.29 -14.05 -0.73
N MET A 173 -40.40 -14.66 0.06
CA MET A 173 -40.77 -15.58 1.14
C MET A 173 -41.74 -14.93 2.13
N THR A 174 -41.50 -13.67 2.49
CA THR A 174 -42.39 -12.89 3.36
C THR A 174 -43.77 -12.68 2.74
N LYS A 175 -43.84 -12.37 1.43
CA LYS A 175 -45.12 -12.15 0.72
C LYS A 175 -45.98 -13.40 0.61
N ILE A 176 -45.36 -14.58 0.54
CA ILE A 176 -46.04 -15.87 0.47
C ILE A 176 -46.17 -16.55 1.85
N ASN A 177 -45.79 -15.84 2.92
CA ASN A 177 -45.85 -16.31 4.30
C ASN A 177 -45.07 -17.62 4.56
N ARG A 178 -43.88 -17.76 3.96
CA ARG A 178 -42.94 -18.87 4.18
C ARG A 178 -41.71 -18.38 4.97
N PRO A 179 -40.96 -19.28 5.64
CA PRO A 179 -39.80 -18.85 6.45
C PRO A 179 -38.75 -18.14 5.60
N LYS A 180 -38.00 -17.20 6.18
CA LYS A 180 -36.87 -16.54 5.49
C LYS A 180 -35.66 -17.47 5.40
N GLY A 181 -34.64 -17.07 4.64
CA GLY A 181 -33.33 -17.76 4.62
C GLY A 181 -33.24 -18.97 3.69
N LEU A 182 -34.06 -19.01 2.64
CA LEU A 182 -33.89 -20.00 1.55
C LEU A 182 -32.57 -19.78 0.79
N ILE A 183 -32.16 -18.52 0.65
CA ILE A 183 -30.80 -18.13 0.31
C ILE A 183 -30.24 -17.40 1.54
N ARG A 184 -29.07 -17.81 2.03
CA ARG A 184 -28.47 -17.28 3.26
C ARG A 184 -26.95 -17.35 3.25
N TYR A 185 -26.34 -16.64 4.19
CA TYR A 185 -24.94 -16.84 4.53
C TYR A 185 -24.79 -18.13 5.31
N ASP A 186 -24.11 -19.11 4.73
CA ASP A 186 -23.85 -20.39 5.36
C ASP A 186 -22.65 -21.07 4.68
N SER A 187 -22.22 -22.20 5.22
CA SER A 187 -21.22 -23.07 4.58
C SER A 187 -21.90 -24.12 3.72
N GLN A 188 -21.18 -24.72 2.76
CA GLN A 188 -21.74 -25.82 1.95
C GLN A 188 -22.18 -27.00 2.85
N ASN A 189 -21.41 -27.28 3.90
CA ASN A 189 -21.78 -28.24 4.95
C ASN A 189 -23.05 -27.81 5.70
N GLY A 190 -23.17 -26.55 6.10
CA GLY A 190 -24.37 -26.03 6.78
C GLY A 190 -25.64 -26.08 5.93
N LEU A 191 -25.53 -25.79 4.63
CA LEU A 191 -26.65 -25.89 3.68
C LEU A 191 -27.10 -27.34 3.45
N THR A 192 -26.18 -28.30 3.57
CA THR A 192 -26.49 -29.74 3.47
C THR A 192 -26.90 -30.36 4.82
N GLY A 193 -27.04 -29.55 5.88
CA GLY A 193 -27.46 -29.99 7.21
C GLY A 193 -26.34 -30.55 8.09
N GLN A 194 -25.09 -30.47 7.64
CA GLN A 194 -23.91 -30.86 8.42
C GLN A 194 -23.45 -29.74 9.35
N LYS A 195 -22.75 -30.08 10.44
CA LYS A 195 -22.20 -29.09 11.38
C LYS A 195 -20.97 -28.42 10.77
N ARG A 196 -20.98 -27.09 10.74
CA ARG A 196 -19.81 -26.28 10.34
C ARG A 196 -18.64 -26.44 11.31
N ARG A 197 -17.44 -26.68 10.79
CA ARG A 197 -16.19 -26.69 11.57
C ARG A 197 -15.41 -25.40 11.39
N TYR A 198 -15.37 -24.57 12.44
CA TYR A 198 -14.57 -23.33 12.44
C TYR A 198 -13.08 -23.58 12.66
N LEU A 199 -12.74 -24.51 13.57
CA LEU A 199 -11.35 -24.87 13.88
C LEU A 199 -10.97 -26.07 13.02
N ARG A 200 -10.10 -25.84 12.03
CA ARG A 200 -9.68 -26.84 11.04
C ARG A 200 -8.18 -26.74 10.75
N PRO A 201 -7.51 -27.81 10.29
CA PRO A 201 -6.07 -27.75 10.00
C PRO A 201 -5.67 -26.56 9.12
N ARG A 202 -6.49 -26.26 8.11
CA ARG A 202 -6.30 -25.13 7.20
C ARG A 202 -6.31 -23.76 7.90
N THR A 203 -7.18 -23.55 8.89
CA THR A 203 -7.21 -22.27 9.64
C THR A 203 -5.96 -22.10 10.49
N PHE A 204 -5.43 -23.18 11.06
CA PHE A 204 -4.17 -23.14 11.79
C PHE A 204 -2.98 -22.84 10.87
N ILE A 205 -2.94 -23.42 9.67
CA ILE A 205 -1.91 -23.10 8.67
C ILE A 205 -1.93 -21.61 8.31
N TYR A 206 -3.11 -21.06 8.01
CA TYR A 206 -3.24 -19.63 7.70
C TYR A 206 -2.90 -18.72 8.88
N ALA A 207 -3.31 -19.08 10.10
CA ALA A 207 -2.94 -18.35 11.31
C ALA A 207 -1.42 -18.37 11.54
N ALA A 208 -0.77 -19.53 11.35
CA ALA A 208 0.69 -19.65 11.47
C ALA A 208 1.42 -18.80 10.42
N LEU A 209 1.02 -18.85 9.15
CA LEU A 209 1.60 -18.03 8.09
C LEU A 209 1.41 -16.53 8.37
N MET A 210 0.23 -16.12 8.85
CA MET A 210 -0.05 -14.74 9.24
C MET A 210 0.85 -14.29 10.41
N LEU A 211 1.04 -15.14 11.42
CA LEU A 211 1.93 -14.86 12.54
C LEU A 211 3.39 -14.76 12.12
N VAL A 212 3.86 -15.60 11.21
CA VAL A 212 5.22 -15.52 10.65
C VAL A 212 5.39 -14.19 9.90
N GLY A 213 4.44 -13.81 9.04
CA GLY A 213 4.49 -12.54 8.31
C GLY A 213 4.44 -11.32 9.24
N ALA A 214 3.54 -11.32 10.23
CA ALA A 214 3.43 -10.27 11.23
C ALA A 214 4.68 -10.18 12.11
N GLY A 215 5.27 -11.32 12.48
CA GLY A 215 6.52 -11.40 13.22
C GLY A 215 7.68 -10.82 12.42
N ALA A 216 7.85 -11.23 11.16
CA ALA A 216 8.88 -10.69 10.26
C ALA A 216 8.71 -9.17 10.06
N PHE A 217 7.48 -8.69 9.84
CA PHE A 217 7.18 -7.26 9.73
C PHE A 217 7.53 -6.52 11.02
N THR A 218 7.14 -7.04 12.18
CA THR A 218 7.41 -6.42 13.49
C THR A 218 8.92 -6.34 13.75
N LEU A 219 9.65 -7.44 13.53
CA LEU A 219 11.10 -7.48 13.67
C LEU A 219 11.79 -6.49 12.71
N SER A 220 11.32 -6.39 11.47
CA SER A 220 11.84 -5.42 10.50
C SER A 220 11.52 -3.98 10.90
N ALA A 221 10.31 -3.72 11.42
CA ALA A 221 9.89 -2.39 11.85
C ALA A 221 10.68 -1.92 13.09
N MET A 222 10.97 -2.83 14.04
CA MET A 222 11.80 -2.53 15.22
C MET A 222 13.25 -2.19 14.87
N GLN A 223 13.75 -2.61 13.71
CA GLN A 223 15.10 -2.32 13.22
C GLN A 223 15.19 -1.01 12.43
N LEU A 224 14.08 -0.29 12.23
CA LEU A 224 14.08 1.00 11.54
C LEU A 224 14.87 2.03 12.35
N ARG A 225 16.01 2.45 11.81
CA ARG A 225 16.83 3.53 12.39
C ARG A 225 16.24 4.89 12.06
N SER A 226 16.33 5.81 13.02
CA SER A 226 15.83 7.19 12.91
C SER A 226 16.63 8.07 11.94
N ALA A 227 17.87 7.69 11.62
CA ALA A 227 18.71 8.38 10.65
C ALA A 227 19.53 7.38 9.84
N ASN A 228 19.90 7.77 8.63
CA ASN A 228 20.87 7.03 7.81
C ASN A 228 22.05 7.93 7.44
N MET A 229 23.25 7.37 7.41
CA MET A 229 24.46 8.05 6.93
C MET A 229 25.13 7.21 5.86
N ASN A 230 25.41 7.85 4.73
CA ASN A 230 26.25 7.30 3.68
C ASN A 230 27.49 8.18 3.49
N ILE A 231 28.62 7.56 3.24
CA ILE A 231 29.90 8.25 3.05
C ILE A 231 30.45 7.78 1.72
N VAL A 232 30.65 8.73 0.81
CA VAL A 232 31.27 8.48 -0.48
C VAL A 232 32.49 9.37 -0.61
N ARG A 233 33.52 8.93 -1.34
CA ARG A 233 34.64 9.82 -1.67
C ARG A 233 34.15 10.86 -2.67
N MET A 234 34.66 12.08 -2.55
CA MET A 234 34.34 13.13 -3.51
C MET A 234 34.91 12.78 -4.88
N SER A 235 34.19 13.13 -5.95
CA SER A 235 34.68 12.91 -7.32
C SER A 235 35.92 13.77 -7.59
N GLY A 236 37.02 13.14 -8.03
CA GLY A 236 38.29 13.83 -8.28
C GLY A 236 39.51 13.00 -7.84
N ALA A 237 40.59 13.70 -7.50
CA ALA A 237 41.81 13.07 -7.01
C ALA A 237 41.56 12.37 -5.66
N PRO A 238 42.11 11.15 -5.45
CA PRO A 238 41.85 10.36 -4.25
C PRO A 238 42.45 10.97 -2.97
N TYR A 239 43.48 11.80 -3.11
CA TYR A 239 44.11 12.58 -2.05
C TYR A 239 44.72 13.85 -2.66
N PHE A 240 44.88 14.89 -1.87
CA PHE A 240 45.61 16.10 -2.25
C PHE A 240 46.78 16.31 -1.29
N LEU A 241 47.90 16.76 -1.85
CA LEU A 241 49.09 17.11 -1.09
C LEU A 241 49.12 18.61 -0.87
N SER A 242 49.37 19.02 0.37
CA SER A 242 49.68 20.39 0.78
C SER A 242 51.10 20.42 1.34
N ASP A 243 51.71 21.59 1.42
CA ASP A 243 53.05 21.76 2.03
C ASP A 243 53.06 21.31 3.50
N THR A 244 51.92 21.39 4.17
CA THR A 244 51.71 21.04 5.58
C THR A 244 51.20 19.60 5.80
N GLY A 245 50.76 18.87 4.77
CA GLY A 245 50.13 17.56 5.02
C GLY A 245 49.38 16.93 3.86
N VAL A 246 48.70 15.81 4.15
CA VAL A 246 47.86 15.07 3.18
C VAL A 246 46.39 15.28 3.55
N ARG A 247 45.55 15.63 2.57
CA ARG A 247 44.10 15.81 2.77
C ARG A 247 43.27 14.87 1.90
N ASN A 248 42.22 14.30 2.49
CA ASN A 248 41.20 13.53 1.81
C ASN A 248 39.83 14.20 1.94
N GLN A 249 39.04 14.10 0.88
CA GLN A 249 37.72 14.72 0.81
C GLN A 249 36.66 13.65 0.68
N TYR A 250 35.71 13.66 1.60
CA TYR A 250 34.56 12.77 1.63
C TYR A 250 33.29 13.61 1.50
N GLN A 251 32.29 13.05 0.85
CA GLN A 251 30.94 13.59 0.84
C GLN A 251 30.09 12.73 1.76
N VAL A 252 29.64 13.33 2.86
CA VAL A 252 28.77 12.67 3.84
C VAL A 252 27.34 13.06 3.52
N ARG A 253 26.50 12.06 3.23
CA ARG A 253 25.06 12.20 3.05
C ARG A 253 24.36 11.74 4.31
N VAL A 254 23.71 12.66 5.01
CA VAL A 254 22.89 12.36 6.18
C VAL A 254 21.42 12.47 5.78
N ILE A 255 20.63 11.45 6.12
CA ILE A 255 19.20 11.38 5.84
C ILE A 255 18.46 11.27 7.17
N ASN A 256 17.59 12.23 7.45
CA ASN A 256 16.73 12.22 8.63
C ASN A 256 15.43 11.49 8.27
N LYS A 257 15.12 10.41 8.99
CA LYS A 257 13.87 9.65 8.78
C LYS A 257 12.78 10.01 9.80
N THR A 258 13.01 11.04 10.62
CA THR A 258 12.03 11.52 11.60
C THR A 258 11.24 12.72 11.08
N ASN A 259 10.11 12.99 11.72
CA ASN A 259 9.21 14.11 11.38
C ASN A 259 9.63 15.44 12.04
N GLU A 260 10.78 15.47 12.70
CA GLU A 260 11.32 16.65 13.38
C GLU A 260 12.69 16.97 12.81
N THR A 261 13.03 18.26 12.75
CA THR A 261 14.38 18.70 12.41
C THR A 261 15.34 18.24 13.50
N LYS A 262 16.42 17.56 13.12
CA LYS A 262 17.43 17.05 14.06
C LYS A 262 18.82 17.46 13.63
N THR A 263 19.62 17.88 14.60
CA THR A 263 21.04 18.20 14.39
C THR A 263 21.87 16.98 14.78
N TYR A 264 22.59 16.43 13.81
CA TYR A 264 23.49 15.30 14.01
C TYR A 264 24.94 15.77 14.08
N LYS A 265 25.77 15.12 14.91
CA LYS A 265 27.21 15.37 14.94
C LYS A 265 27.94 14.17 14.35
N LEU A 266 28.97 14.43 13.55
CA LEU A 266 29.88 13.39 13.08
C LEU A 266 31.02 13.24 14.08
N VAL A 267 31.46 12.02 14.34
CA VAL A 267 32.70 11.76 15.06
C VAL A 267 33.48 10.74 14.26
N SER A 268 34.66 11.12 13.82
CA SER A 268 35.64 10.19 13.29
C SER A 268 36.51 9.63 14.42
N ALA A 269 36.84 8.35 14.32
CA ALA A 269 37.90 7.71 15.09
C ALA A 269 38.88 6.99 14.12
N ALA A 270 40.18 7.23 14.30
CA ALA A 270 41.25 6.41 13.74
C ALA A 270 42.25 6.07 14.85
N GLU A 271 42.68 4.82 14.92
CA GLU A 271 43.65 4.37 15.91
C GLU A 271 45.05 4.93 15.58
N GLY A 272 45.69 5.60 16.54
CA GLY A 272 47.10 5.98 16.47
C GLY A 272 47.47 7.10 15.49
N GLN A 273 46.51 7.96 15.10
CA GLN A 273 46.75 9.08 14.18
C GLN A 273 46.05 10.36 14.64
N THR A 274 46.77 11.48 14.63
CA THR A 274 46.19 12.82 14.84
C THR A 274 45.77 13.40 13.50
N TYR A 275 44.48 13.67 13.34
CA TYR A 275 43.92 14.29 12.14
C TYR A 275 42.95 15.41 12.53
N THR A 276 42.80 16.39 11.66
CA THR A 276 41.76 17.41 11.76
C THR A 276 40.61 17.07 10.81
N MET A 277 39.39 17.13 11.31
CA MET A 277 38.18 17.01 10.51
C MET A 277 37.54 18.39 10.39
N GLU A 278 37.47 18.90 9.16
CA GLU A 278 36.79 20.15 8.81
C GLU A 278 35.41 19.82 8.19
N GLY A 279 34.43 20.68 8.44
CA GLY A 279 33.06 20.53 7.92
C GLY A 279 32.05 19.90 8.91
N ASN A 280 32.40 19.82 10.20
CA ASN A 280 31.55 19.27 11.27
C ASN A 280 31.41 20.21 12.49
N GLU A 281 31.83 21.47 12.37
CA GLU A 281 31.99 22.40 13.52
C GLU A 281 30.64 22.80 14.15
N ASP A 282 29.59 23.01 13.34
CA ASP A 282 28.26 23.43 13.80
C ASP A 282 27.24 22.28 13.95
N GLY A 283 27.62 21.05 13.59
CA GLY A 283 26.69 19.94 13.40
C GLY A 283 25.84 20.07 12.13
N ILE A 284 25.22 18.97 11.71
CA ILE A 284 24.45 18.86 10.47
C ILE A 284 22.95 18.87 10.80
N THR A 285 22.28 19.98 10.54
CA THR A 285 20.85 20.17 10.81
C THR A 285 19.99 19.73 9.62
N VAL A 286 19.43 18.53 9.73
CA VAL A 286 18.69 17.92 8.63
C VAL A 286 17.17 18.10 8.83
N PRO A 287 16.44 18.66 7.84
CA PRO A 287 14.99 18.85 7.93
C PRO A 287 14.23 17.50 8.02
N PRO A 288 12.96 17.52 8.45
CA PRO A 288 12.16 16.30 8.59
C PRO A 288 11.99 15.59 7.25
N MET A 289 12.19 14.27 7.25
CA MET A 289 12.22 13.43 6.04
C MET A 289 13.16 13.92 4.92
N GLY A 290 14.12 14.80 5.26
CA GLY A 290 15.03 15.41 4.31
C GLY A 290 16.42 14.79 4.32
N GLU A 291 17.27 15.29 3.43
CA GLU A 291 18.66 14.91 3.33
C GLU A 291 19.56 16.13 3.22
N GLU A 292 20.78 15.98 3.72
CA GLU A 292 21.81 16.99 3.62
C GLU A 292 23.13 16.35 3.17
N LEU A 293 23.79 17.01 2.22
CA LEU A 293 25.09 16.61 1.69
C LEU A 293 26.13 17.60 2.20
N ARG A 294 27.08 17.10 3.01
CA ARG A 294 28.17 17.91 3.55
C ARG A 294 29.53 17.36 3.10
N PRO A 295 30.40 18.21 2.51
CA PRO A 295 31.77 17.84 2.29
C PRO A 295 32.51 17.84 3.63
N VAL A 296 33.17 16.73 3.95
CA VAL A 296 34.00 16.56 5.13
C VAL A 296 35.44 16.36 4.66
N ILE A 297 36.32 17.23 5.12
CA ILE A 297 37.74 17.20 4.75
C ILE A 297 38.51 16.69 5.96
N ILE A 298 39.34 15.68 5.74
CA ILE A 298 40.19 15.12 6.77
C ILE A 298 41.62 15.38 6.37
N SER A 299 42.35 16.12 7.21
CA SER A 299 43.73 16.49 6.95
C SER A 299 44.65 15.96 8.06
N ILE A 300 45.84 15.54 7.66
CA ILE A 300 46.86 14.99 8.55
C ILE A 300 48.13 15.77 8.33
N GLN A 301 48.74 16.21 9.43
CA GLN A 301 50.03 16.86 9.43
C GLN A 301 51.11 15.90 8.94
N ARG A 302 52.08 16.44 8.21
CA ARG A 302 53.11 15.64 7.54
C ARG A 302 53.89 14.71 8.47
N ASP A 303 54.15 15.15 9.70
CA ASP A 303 54.98 14.41 10.66
C ASP A 303 54.29 13.17 11.23
N ASP A 304 52.95 13.22 11.33
CA ASP A 304 52.14 12.17 11.94
C ASP A 304 51.66 11.12 10.92
N TYR A 305 51.85 11.37 9.62
CA TYR A 305 51.37 10.49 8.56
C TYR A 305 52.15 9.17 8.48
N THR A 306 51.47 8.05 8.81
CA THR A 306 52.07 6.69 8.81
C THR A 306 51.67 5.85 7.59
N GLY A 307 50.89 6.38 6.65
CA GLY A 307 50.48 5.69 5.42
C GLY A 307 48.96 5.60 5.26
N LYS A 308 48.49 4.58 4.55
CA LYS A 308 47.05 4.32 4.37
C LYS A 308 46.51 3.65 5.64
N PHE A 309 45.36 4.11 6.12
CA PHE A 309 44.71 3.51 7.29
C PHE A 309 43.18 3.55 7.18
N PRO A 310 42.47 2.59 7.81
CA PRO A 310 41.02 2.62 7.90
C PRO A 310 40.57 3.71 8.89
N LEU A 311 39.59 4.49 8.48
CA LEU A 311 38.95 5.54 9.26
C LEU A 311 37.50 5.15 9.51
N THR A 312 37.07 5.20 10.76
CA THR A 312 35.65 5.03 11.09
C THR A 312 35.02 6.39 11.31
N ILE A 313 33.89 6.65 10.64
CA ILE A 313 33.08 7.84 10.85
C ILE A 313 31.73 7.39 11.41
N SER A 314 31.38 7.90 12.59
CA SER A 314 30.15 7.59 13.32
C SER A 314 29.24 8.80 13.36
N LEU A 315 27.94 8.57 13.10
CA LEU A 315 26.88 9.57 13.28
C LEU A 315 26.35 9.46 14.70
N LEU A 316 26.53 10.50 15.53
CA LEU A 316 25.95 10.56 16.86
C LEU A 316 24.50 11.06 16.81
N ALA A 317 23.66 10.49 17.68
CA ALA A 317 22.32 11.01 17.92
C ALA A 317 22.36 12.43 18.53
N PRO A 318 21.29 13.24 18.34
CA PRO A 318 21.17 14.56 18.96
C PRO A 318 21.32 14.52 20.50
N ASP A 319 20.96 13.40 21.12
CA ASP A 319 21.01 13.18 22.58
C ASP A 319 22.40 12.73 23.08
N GLY A 320 23.42 12.71 22.22
CA GLY A 320 24.83 12.69 22.62
C GLY A 320 25.45 11.36 23.05
N GLU A 321 24.67 10.31 23.36
CA GLU A 321 25.25 9.11 24.02
C GLU A 321 25.40 7.86 23.13
N LYS A 322 24.71 7.78 21.98
CA LYS A 322 24.76 6.58 21.13
C LYS A 322 25.01 6.90 19.66
N ALA A 323 25.98 6.21 19.08
CA ALA A 323 26.20 6.20 17.64
C ALA A 323 25.02 5.49 16.94
N ILE A 324 24.33 6.21 16.06
CA ILE A 324 23.20 5.67 15.29
C ILE A 324 23.73 4.71 14.22
N ILE A 325 24.81 5.10 13.53
CA ILE A 325 25.46 4.35 12.45
C ILE A 325 26.96 4.67 12.44
N THR A 326 27.79 3.65 12.25
CA THR A 326 29.22 3.77 11.94
C THR A 326 29.47 3.28 10.52
N ARG A 327 30.31 4.00 9.79
CA ARG A 327 30.75 3.66 8.43
C ARG A 327 32.26 3.71 8.37
N GLU A 328 32.83 2.74 7.67
CA GLU A 328 34.25 2.69 7.38
C GLU A 328 34.54 3.45 6.09
N ALA A 329 35.58 4.26 6.13
CA ALA A 329 36.21 4.91 4.98
C ALA A 329 37.71 4.59 5.06
N GLU A 330 38.43 4.67 3.95
CA GLU A 330 39.88 4.43 3.96
C GLU A 330 40.60 5.72 3.60
N PHE A 331 41.55 6.11 4.44
CA PHE A 331 42.41 7.27 4.19
C PHE A 331 43.52 6.88 3.22
N LEU A 332 43.54 7.52 2.05
CA LEU A 332 44.55 7.31 1.02
C LEU A 332 45.63 8.42 1.09
N GLY A 333 46.84 8.07 0.69
CA GLY A 333 47.93 9.02 0.54
C GLY A 333 49.16 8.39 -0.09
N PRO A 334 50.23 9.17 -0.28
CA PRO A 334 51.47 8.72 -0.90
C PRO A 334 52.18 7.69 -0.02
N ASN A 335 53.15 6.95 -0.58
CA ASN A 335 53.96 6.04 0.23
C ASN A 335 54.72 6.83 1.31
N ALA A 336 54.47 6.52 2.58
CA ALA A 336 55.01 7.25 3.73
C ALA A 336 56.54 7.36 3.72
N ARG A 337 57.25 6.37 3.16
CA ARG A 337 58.71 6.37 3.04
C ARG A 337 59.20 7.40 2.01
N LEU A 338 58.61 7.40 0.81
CA LEU A 338 58.96 8.33 -0.26
C LEU A 338 58.58 9.78 0.09
N TRP A 339 57.50 9.95 0.84
CA TRP A 339 57.03 11.27 1.28
C TRP A 339 57.96 11.94 2.30
N LYS A 340 58.61 11.14 3.16
CA LYS A 340 59.64 11.61 4.11
C LYS A 340 60.98 11.88 3.41
N GLU A 341 61.37 11.05 2.44
CA GLU A 341 62.61 11.25 1.65
C GLU A 341 62.55 12.52 0.78
N HIS A 342 61.36 12.93 0.31
CA HIS A 342 61.21 14.14 -0.49
C HIS A 342 61.25 15.45 0.31
N SER A 343 61.26 15.41 1.66
CA SER A 343 61.41 16.61 2.51
C SER A 343 62.83 16.84 3.02
N SER A 344 63.76 15.91 2.80
CA SER A 344 65.16 16.04 3.24
C SER A 344 66.08 16.65 2.18
N LYS A 345 65.51 17.20 1.11
CA LYS A 345 66.15 18.06 0.12
C LYS A 345 65.45 19.40 0.15
#